data_AF-A0A1I1EMR1-F1
#
_entry.id   AF-A0A1I1EMR1-F1
#
_cell.length_a   1.000
_cell.length_b   1.000
_cell.length_c   1.000
_cell.angle_alpha   90.00
_cell.angle_beta   90.00
_cell.angle_gamma   90.00
#
_symmetry.space_group_name_H-M   'P 1'
#
loop_
_entity.id
_entity.type
_entity.pdbx_description
1 polymer ?
#
loop_
_entity_poly.entity_id
_entity_poly.type
_entity_poly.pdbx_seq_one_letter_code
_entity_poly.pdbx_strand_id
1 'polypeptide(L)'
;MGTFALAGSTNSNFNTAVGFQALNSNSSGSFNTAIGTVALLANTTGEFNVASGYKALFKNIDGFGNTAIGSVALQDLVPLVQT
;
A
#
# COMPACT_ATOMS: atom_id res chain seq x y z
N MET A 1 -1.73 2.59 17.49
CA MET A 1 -0.89 2.80 16.29
C MET A 1 -0.19 1.47 16.04
N GLY A 2 -0.33 0.86 14.86
CA GLY A 2 -0.09 -0.58 14.67
C GLY A 2 1.39 -0.98 14.71
N THR A 3 1.67 -2.15 15.28
CA THR A 3 3.01 -2.75 15.28
C THR A 3 3.51 -2.93 13.84
N PHE A 4 4.75 -2.52 13.59
CA PHE A 4 5.42 -2.60 12.28
C PHE A 4 4.83 -1.74 11.14
N ALA A 5 3.99 -0.76 11.44
CA ALA A 5 3.61 0.26 10.48
C ALA A 5 4.87 1.02 9.99
N LEU A 6 5.06 1.14 8.67
CA LEU A 6 6.23 1.78 8.01
C LEU A 6 7.62 1.19 8.33
N ALA A 7 7.71 0.10 9.10
CA ALA A 7 8.98 -0.35 9.66
C ALA A 7 10.02 -0.83 8.62
N GLY A 8 9.61 -1.17 7.40
CA GLY A 8 10.49 -1.54 6.29
C GLY A 8 10.35 -0.63 5.07
N SER A 9 9.85 0.60 5.23
CA SER A 9 9.76 1.57 4.13
C SER A 9 11.14 2.17 3.79
N THR A 10 11.53 2.24 2.50
CA THR A 10 12.90 2.65 2.09
C THR A 10 12.94 3.72 0.98
N ASN A 11 13.29 4.96 1.29
CA ASN A 11 13.19 6.11 0.34
C ASN A 11 11.75 6.44 -0.05
N SER A 12 10.82 6.25 0.88
CA SER A 12 9.40 6.49 0.71
C SER A 12 8.94 7.60 1.64
N ASN A 13 8.40 8.67 1.08
CA ASN A 13 8.04 9.89 1.82
C ASN A 13 6.52 10.09 1.85
N PHE A 14 6.06 10.80 2.89
CA PHE A 14 4.67 11.28 3.02
C PHE A 14 3.60 10.18 2.99
N ASN A 15 3.83 9.06 3.67
CA ASN A 15 2.80 8.01 3.81
C ASN A 15 2.17 8.01 5.20
N THR A 16 0.89 7.65 5.25
CA THR A 16 0.16 7.41 6.50
C THR A 16 -0.11 5.91 6.63
N ALA A 17 0.35 5.29 7.71
CA ALA A 17 0.15 3.86 7.97
C ALA A 17 -0.50 3.64 9.34
N VAL A 18 -1.68 3.03 9.36
CA VAL A 18 -2.42 2.73 10.58
C VAL A 18 -2.93 1.29 10.54
N GLY A 19 -2.26 0.39 11.24
CA GLY A 19 -2.64 -1.02 11.31
C GLY A 19 -1.41 -1.91 11.45
N PHE A 20 -1.63 -3.17 11.81
CA PHE A 20 -0.54 -4.14 11.87
C PHE A 20 0.05 -4.34 10.47
N GLN A 21 1.37 -4.10 10.34
CA GLN A 21 2.12 -4.21 9.08
C GLN A 21 1.58 -3.36 7.91
N ALA A 22 0.83 -2.28 8.17
CA ALA A 22 0.46 -1.33 7.12
C ALA A 22 1.74 -0.70 6.51
N LEU A 23 1.86 -0.70 5.18
CA LEU A 23 3.04 -0.18 4.45
C LEU A 23 4.40 -0.77 4.87
N ASN A 24 4.42 -1.99 5.41
CA ASN A 24 5.67 -2.54 5.97
C ASN A 24 6.76 -2.71 4.91
N SER A 25 6.43 -3.15 3.69
CA SER A 25 7.39 -3.38 2.60
C SER A 25 7.19 -2.38 1.47
N ASN A 26 7.07 -1.10 1.82
CA ASN A 26 7.00 -0.02 0.84
C ASN A 26 8.42 0.33 0.33
N SER A 27 8.73 0.13 -0.96
CA SER A 27 10.06 0.52 -1.47
C SER A 27 10.12 2.04 -1.63
N SER A 28 9.89 2.60 -2.82
CA SER A 28 9.98 4.05 -3.08
C SER A 28 8.64 4.77 -3.24
N GLY A 29 7.51 4.05 -3.17
CA GLY A 29 6.19 4.63 -3.39
C GLY A 29 5.84 5.68 -2.35
N SER A 30 5.58 6.92 -2.76
CA SER A 30 5.28 8.05 -1.87
C SER A 30 3.80 8.44 -1.89
N PHE A 31 3.35 9.23 -0.91
CA PHE A 31 1.98 9.78 -0.86
C PHE A 31 0.86 8.73 -0.74
N ASN A 32 1.09 7.63 -0.04
CA ASN A 32 0.09 6.59 0.16
C ASN A 32 -0.57 6.66 1.56
N THR A 33 -1.86 6.33 1.64
CA THR A 33 -2.59 6.19 2.90
C THR A 33 -3.05 4.76 3.06
N ALA A 34 -2.54 4.05 4.07
CA ALA A 34 -2.86 2.67 4.39
C ALA A 34 -3.49 2.58 5.79
N ILE A 35 -4.76 2.22 5.85
CA ILE A 35 -5.53 2.07 7.09
C ILE A 35 -6.14 0.67 7.13
N GLY A 36 -5.64 -0.17 8.02
CA GLY A 36 -6.05 -1.56 8.14
C GLY A 36 -4.88 -2.50 8.28
N THR A 37 -5.15 -3.70 8.79
CA THR A 37 -4.15 -4.76 8.93
C THR A 37 -3.69 -5.20 7.54
N VAL A 38 -2.38 -5.09 7.28
CA VAL A 38 -1.74 -5.51 6.03
C VAL A 38 -2.20 -4.71 4.79
N ALA A 39 -2.72 -3.49 4.98
CA ALA A 39 -3.02 -2.58 3.87
C ALA A 39 -1.72 -2.07 3.23
N LEU A 40 -1.64 -2.09 1.89
CA LEU A 40 -0.44 -1.67 1.13
C LEU A 40 0.86 -2.34 1.59
N LEU A 41 0.81 -3.60 2.04
CA LEU A 41 1.99 -4.28 2.59
C LEU A 41 3.15 -4.30 1.60
N ALA A 42 2.89 -4.70 0.35
CA ALA A 42 3.88 -4.85 -0.70
C ALA A 42 3.68 -3.80 -1.81
N ASN A 43 3.82 -2.52 -1.45
CA ASN A 43 3.82 -1.41 -2.40
C ASN A 43 5.27 -1.15 -2.88
N THR A 44 5.62 -1.28 -4.16
CA THR A 44 7.02 -1.03 -4.57
C THR A 44 7.24 0.42 -4.97
N THR A 45 6.57 0.86 -6.04
CA THR A 45 6.74 2.15 -6.71
C THR A 45 5.42 2.92 -6.79
N GLY A 46 4.30 2.31 -6.40
CA GLY A 46 2.98 2.92 -6.47
C GLY A 46 2.85 4.17 -5.60
N GLU A 47 2.27 5.22 -6.17
CA GLU A 47 2.11 6.54 -5.54
C GLU A 47 0.64 6.99 -5.52
N PHE A 48 0.32 7.88 -4.57
CA PHE A 48 -1.02 8.47 -4.45
C PHE A 48 -2.16 7.46 -4.25
N ASN A 49 -1.91 6.34 -3.55
CA ASN A 49 -2.93 5.33 -3.31
C ASN A 49 -3.57 5.46 -1.93
N VAL A 50 -4.88 5.18 -1.86
CA VAL A 50 -5.65 5.10 -0.61
C VAL A 50 -6.15 3.66 -0.44
N ALA A 51 -5.67 2.98 0.59
CA ALA A 51 -6.08 1.63 0.97
C ALA A 51 -6.71 1.63 2.36
N SER A 52 -7.98 1.27 2.45
CA SER A 52 -8.72 1.17 3.71
C SER A 52 -9.40 -0.19 3.84
N GLY A 53 -8.92 -1.04 4.75
CA GLY A 53 -9.43 -2.39 4.97
C GLY A 53 -8.33 -3.45 5.13
N TYR A 54 -8.70 -4.65 5.58
CA TYR A 54 -7.78 -5.78 5.65
C TYR A 54 -7.30 -6.16 4.24
N LYS A 55 -5.98 -6.13 4.00
CA LYS A 55 -5.37 -6.45 2.69
C LYS A 55 -5.87 -5.62 1.49
N ALA A 56 -6.39 -4.41 1.71
CA ALA A 56 -6.66 -3.49 0.61
C ALA A 56 -5.34 -3.10 -0.10
N LEU A 57 -5.31 -3.17 -1.44
CA LEU A 57 -4.09 -2.93 -2.26
C LEU A 57 -2.85 -3.67 -1.75
N PHE A 58 -3.03 -4.93 -1.33
CA PHE A 58 -1.98 -5.72 -0.68
C PHE A 58 -0.65 -5.71 -1.47
N LYS A 59 -0.72 -5.86 -2.80
CA LYS A 59 0.42 -5.81 -3.70
C LYS A 59 0.18 -4.76 -4.79
N ASN A 60 0.95 -3.68 -4.74
CA ASN A 60 0.80 -2.56 -5.65
C ASN A 60 2.17 -2.14 -6.17
N ILE A 61 2.51 -2.59 -7.38
CA ILE A 61 3.86 -2.37 -7.92
C ILE A 61 3.96 -0.95 -8.48
N ASP A 62 3.19 -0.63 -9.52
CA ASP A 62 3.23 0.67 -10.22
C ASP A 62 1.87 1.39 -10.22
N GLY A 63 0.95 0.99 -9.34
CA GLY A 63 -0.37 1.60 -9.30
C GLY A 63 -0.30 3.06 -8.85
N PHE A 64 -0.93 3.93 -9.63
CA PHE A 64 -0.98 5.36 -9.40
C PHE A 64 -2.43 5.79 -9.17
N GLY A 65 -2.71 6.47 -8.06
CA GLY A 65 -4.02 7.09 -7.83
C GLY A 65 -5.17 6.11 -7.52
N ASN A 66 -4.89 4.91 -7.01
CA ASN A 66 -5.95 3.94 -6.72
C ASN A 66 -6.64 4.23 -5.38
N THR A 67 -7.94 3.98 -5.34
CA THR A 67 -8.72 3.98 -4.09
C THR A 67 -9.33 2.61 -3.88
N ALA A 68 -8.91 1.91 -2.83
CA ALA A 68 -9.43 0.60 -2.45
C ALA A 68 -10.02 0.66 -1.04
N ILE A 69 -11.32 0.43 -0.94
CA ILE A 69 -12.05 0.44 0.33
C ILE A 69 -12.76 -0.90 0.48
N GLY A 70 -12.47 -1.61 1.57
CA GLY A 70 -13.02 -2.93 1.86
C GLY A 70 -11.93 -3.99 2.03
N SER A 71 -12.33 -5.14 2.60
CA SER A 71 -11.43 -6.28 2.78
C SER A 71 -11.05 -6.88 1.44
N VAL A 72 -9.75 -7.02 1.17
CA VAL A 72 -9.19 -7.62 -0.07
C VAL A 72 -9.54 -6.84 -1.36
N ALA A 73 -9.92 -5.56 -1.23
CA ALA A 73 -10.20 -4.70 -2.38
C ALA A 73 -8.92 -4.44 -3.19
N LEU A 74 -8.98 -4.64 -4.51
CA LEU A 74 -7.86 -4.45 -5.46
C LEU A 74 -6.57 -5.13 -4.99
N GLN A 75 -6.67 -6.37 -4.47
CA GLN A 75 -5.57 -7.07 -3.80
C GLN A 75 -4.29 -7.17 -4.64
N ASP A 76 -4.43 -7.39 -5.95
CA ASP A 76 -3.32 -7.50 -6.90
C ASP A 76 -3.50 -6.50 -8.05
N LEU A 77 -2.74 -5.42 -8.01
CA LEU A 77 -2.64 -4.46 -9.10
C LEU A 77 -1.32 -4.75 -9.84
N VAL A 78 -1.39 -5.63 -10.84
CA VAL A 78 -0.29 -5.92 -11.75
C VAL A 78 -0.43 -5.00 -12.96
N PRO A 79 0.64 -4.33 -13.44
CA PRO A 79 0.57 -3.57 -14.68
C PRO A 79 0.02 -4.47 -15.79
N LEU A 80 -0.97 -3.98 -16.56
CA LEU A 80 -1.32 -4.61 -17.82
C LEU A 80 -0.03 -4.65 -18.64
N VAL A 81 0.54 -5.84 -18.81
CA VAL A 81 1.51 -6.08 -19.87
C VAL A 81 0.84 -5.58 -21.15
N GLN A 82 1.39 -4.53 -21.76
CA GLN A 82 1.06 -4.15 -23.12
C GLN A 82 1.60 -5.28 -24.01
N THR A 83 0.77 -6.29 -24.27
CA THR A 83 0.93 -7.22 -25.39
C THR A 83 -0.23 -7.04 -26.34
#